data_AF-A0A965R1U3-F1
#
_entry.id   AF-A0A965R1U3-F1
#
_cell.length_a   1.000
_cell.length_b   1.000
_cell.length_c   1.000
_cell.angle_alpha   90.00
_cell.angle_beta   90.00
_cell.angle_gamma   90.00
#
_symmetry.space_group_name_H-M   'P 1'
#
loop_
_entity.id
_entity.type
_entity.pdbx_description
1 polymer ?
#
loop_
_entity_poly.entity_id
_entity_poly.type
_entity_poly.pdbx_seq_one_letter_code
_entity_poly.pdbx_strand_id
1 'polypeptide(L)'
;TITLEEALNLFKLPHHLGTYKEAEIIINAGRFGPYIKYNEAFISIPKNEDPLQITSARAIELIEEKLQADAPVALYQSKPVTKGKGRFGPYLKYDGIFINIPRAYNPDQLSESDIKTLIDQKLEKESKRFIQQWPEASISIENGRWGPFIRYKKQMLKLGKPTTGTAWTEDLLKSLALESVKAIIEQQIPGAFNAAVKKSKKTEHPKKSTKKPTSKTSRVKKGK
;
A
#
# COMPACT_ATOMS: atom_id res chain seq x y z
N THR A 1 1.44 27.89 -8.89
CA THR A 1 0.25 28.64 -8.46
C THR A 1 -0.78 28.51 -9.56
N ILE A 2 -2.03 28.19 -9.22
CA ILE A 2 -3.11 28.14 -10.22
C ILE A 2 -3.55 29.56 -10.60
N THR A 3 -4.07 29.74 -11.81
CA THR A 3 -4.61 31.04 -12.24
C THR A 3 -6.03 31.24 -11.67
N LEU A 4 -6.50 32.51 -11.65
CA LEU A 4 -7.87 32.82 -11.22
C LEU A 4 -8.90 32.11 -12.12
N GLU A 5 -8.66 32.06 -13.42
CA GLU A 5 -9.53 31.43 -14.40
C GLU A 5 -9.64 29.92 -14.16
N GLU A 6 -8.51 29.25 -13.93
CA GLU A 6 -8.49 27.83 -13.55
C GLU A 6 -9.26 27.57 -12.25
N ALA A 7 -9.11 28.46 -11.26
CA ALA A 7 -9.85 28.35 -10.00
C ALA A 7 -11.37 28.51 -10.20
N LEU A 8 -11.79 29.45 -11.04
CA LEU A 8 -13.21 29.66 -11.38
C LEU A 8 -13.82 28.45 -12.12
N ASN A 9 -13.03 27.78 -12.96
CA ASN A 9 -13.49 26.57 -13.66
C ASN A 9 -13.76 25.41 -12.70
N LEU A 10 -13.03 25.29 -11.59
CA LEU A 10 -13.29 24.25 -10.59
C LEU A 10 -14.65 24.39 -9.89
N PHE A 11 -15.19 25.62 -9.78
CA PHE A 11 -16.53 25.85 -9.22
C PHE A 11 -17.67 25.40 -10.12
N LYS A 12 -17.39 25.12 -11.41
CA LYS A 12 -18.39 24.61 -12.35
C LYS A 12 -18.60 23.09 -12.23
N LEU A 13 -17.82 22.41 -11.39
CA LEU A 13 -17.97 21.00 -11.06
C LEU A 13 -18.81 20.88 -9.77
N PRO A 14 -19.76 19.94 -9.64
CA PRO A 14 -19.99 18.75 -10.46
C PRO A 14 -20.65 19.02 -11.81
N HIS A 15 -20.15 18.37 -12.87
CA HIS A 15 -20.73 18.42 -14.21
C HIS A 15 -21.37 17.07 -14.56
N HIS A 16 -22.69 17.07 -14.82
CA HIS A 16 -23.46 15.85 -15.11
C HIS A 16 -23.54 15.61 -16.62
N LEU A 17 -23.10 14.44 -17.06
CA LEU A 17 -23.06 14.05 -18.47
C LEU A 17 -24.18 13.06 -18.87
N GLY A 18 -25.12 12.81 -17.96
CA GLY A 18 -26.23 11.88 -18.15
C GLY A 18 -26.00 10.52 -17.50
N THR A 19 -26.64 9.49 -18.05
CA THR A 19 -26.62 8.12 -17.55
C THR A 19 -26.11 7.14 -18.59
N TYR A 20 -25.30 6.17 -18.17
CA TYR A 20 -24.83 5.05 -18.99
C TYR A 20 -25.00 3.75 -18.20
N LYS A 21 -25.59 2.71 -18.80
CA LYS A 21 -25.86 1.40 -18.14
C LYS A 21 -26.45 1.56 -16.73
N GLU A 22 -27.50 2.39 -16.60
CA GLU A 22 -28.23 2.68 -15.36
C GLU A 22 -27.45 3.44 -14.28
N ALA A 23 -26.26 3.94 -14.60
CA ALA A 23 -25.41 4.69 -13.68
C ALA A 23 -25.13 6.11 -14.19
N GLU A 24 -25.15 7.08 -13.28
CA GLU A 24 -24.86 8.48 -13.61
C GLU A 24 -23.36 8.69 -13.88
N ILE A 25 -23.08 9.51 -14.91
CA ILE A 25 -21.74 9.98 -15.23
C ILE A 25 -21.60 11.41 -14.70
N ILE A 26 -20.76 11.59 -13.69
CA ILE A 26 -20.53 12.91 -13.07
C ILE A 26 -19.05 13.22 -13.04
N ILE A 27 -18.65 14.35 -13.63
CA ILE A 27 -17.30 14.87 -13.54
C ILE A 27 -17.15 15.70 -12.27
N ASN A 28 -16.12 15.39 -11.48
CA ASN A 28 -15.79 16.05 -10.22
C ASN A 28 -14.30 16.39 -10.16
N ALA A 29 -13.92 17.28 -9.23
CA ALA A 29 -12.52 17.56 -8.90
C ALA A 29 -12.12 16.88 -7.59
N GLY A 30 -10.95 16.24 -7.58
CA GLY A 30 -10.39 15.58 -6.40
C GLY A 30 -8.92 15.89 -6.16
N ARG A 31 -8.34 15.29 -5.12
CA ARG A 31 -6.92 15.47 -4.76
C ARG A 31 -5.94 15.15 -5.91
N PHE A 32 -6.31 14.25 -6.80
CA PHE A 32 -5.47 13.79 -7.91
C PHE A 32 -5.79 14.48 -9.25
N GLY A 33 -6.69 15.48 -9.23
CA GLY A 33 -7.18 16.14 -10.42
C GLY A 33 -8.65 15.84 -10.71
N PRO A 34 -9.16 16.29 -11.87
CA PRO A 34 -10.52 16.01 -12.32
C PRO A 34 -10.69 14.54 -12.67
N TYR A 35 -11.88 14.00 -12.39
CA TYR A 35 -12.21 12.60 -12.62
C TYR A 35 -13.70 12.43 -12.96
N ILE A 36 -14.01 11.37 -13.69
CA ILE A 36 -15.37 10.88 -13.92
C ILE A 36 -15.72 9.90 -12.78
N LYS A 37 -16.83 10.17 -12.10
CA LYS A 37 -17.47 9.25 -11.16
C LYS A 37 -18.50 8.43 -11.93
N TYR A 38 -18.38 7.11 -11.85
CA TYR A 38 -19.32 6.16 -12.44
C TYR A 38 -19.51 4.99 -11.47
N ASN A 39 -20.70 4.86 -10.86
CA ASN A 39 -20.93 3.97 -9.71
C ASN A 39 -19.88 4.19 -8.59
N GLU A 40 -19.14 3.15 -8.24
CA GLU A 40 -18.03 3.18 -7.27
C GLU A 40 -16.67 3.46 -7.92
N ALA A 41 -16.62 3.52 -9.26
CA ALA A 41 -15.40 3.72 -10.02
C ALA A 41 -15.07 5.22 -10.13
N PHE A 42 -13.78 5.51 -10.01
CA PHE A 42 -13.20 6.83 -10.17
C PHE A 42 -12.21 6.78 -11.34
N ILE A 43 -12.59 7.36 -12.47
CA ILE A 43 -11.79 7.35 -13.70
C ILE A 43 -11.12 8.70 -13.84
N SER A 44 -9.79 8.73 -13.76
CA SER A 44 -9.04 9.99 -13.88
C SER A 44 -9.11 10.51 -15.31
N ILE A 45 -9.39 11.79 -15.47
CA ILE A 45 -9.36 12.45 -16.76
C ILE A 45 -7.90 12.73 -17.14
N PRO A 46 -7.46 12.42 -18.38
CA PRO A 46 -6.13 12.77 -18.86
C PRO A 46 -5.84 14.27 -18.73
N LYS A 47 -4.61 14.63 -18.32
CA LYS A 47 -4.24 16.03 -18.05
C LYS A 47 -4.30 16.95 -19.27
N ASN A 48 -4.35 16.38 -20.47
CA ASN A 48 -4.43 17.07 -21.75
C ASN A 48 -5.88 17.38 -22.17
N GLU A 49 -6.89 16.90 -21.43
CA GLU A 49 -8.30 17.11 -21.74
C GLU A 49 -8.93 18.08 -20.72
N ASP A 50 -9.75 19.01 -21.21
CA ASP A 50 -10.51 19.93 -20.35
C ASP A 50 -11.75 19.21 -19.79
N PRO A 51 -11.88 19.07 -18.46
CA PRO A 51 -13.03 18.40 -17.84
C PRO A 51 -14.38 18.98 -18.20
N LEU A 52 -14.45 20.26 -18.55
CA LEU A 52 -15.70 20.95 -18.91
C LEU A 52 -16.10 20.73 -20.38
N GLN A 53 -15.16 20.27 -21.22
CA GLN A 53 -15.39 20.00 -22.65
C GLN A 53 -15.57 18.51 -22.95
N ILE A 54 -15.45 17.63 -21.96
CA ILE A 54 -15.65 16.20 -22.13
C ILE A 54 -17.13 15.93 -22.42
N THR A 55 -17.38 15.31 -23.57
CA THR A 55 -18.70 14.86 -23.97
C THR A 55 -19.06 13.55 -23.29
N SER A 56 -20.36 13.22 -23.23
CA SER A 56 -20.83 11.94 -22.71
C SER A 56 -20.20 10.75 -23.44
N ALA A 57 -20.00 10.83 -24.76
CA ALA A 57 -19.35 9.80 -25.55
C ALA A 57 -17.89 9.57 -25.10
N ARG A 58 -17.11 10.65 -24.95
CA ARG A 58 -15.73 10.55 -24.47
C ARG A 58 -15.65 10.01 -23.05
N ALA A 59 -16.58 10.40 -22.17
CA ALA A 59 -16.66 9.86 -20.82
C ALA A 59 -16.93 8.34 -20.84
N ILE A 60 -17.82 7.87 -21.73
CA ILE A 60 -18.12 6.44 -21.90
C ILE A 60 -16.86 5.68 -22.37
N GLU A 61 -16.09 6.21 -23.32
CA GLU A 61 -14.83 5.60 -23.76
C GLU A 61 -13.85 5.40 -22.60
N LEU A 62 -13.66 6.43 -21.77
CA LEU A 62 -12.77 6.35 -20.61
C LEU A 62 -13.28 5.35 -19.56
N ILE A 63 -14.60 5.26 -19.38
CA ILE A 63 -15.23 4.26 -18.50
C ILE A 63 -14.98 2.85 -19.05
N GLU A 64 -15.19 2.63 -20.34
CA GLU A 64 -14.98 1.32 -20.98
C GLU A 64 -13.52 0.89 -20.95
N GLU A 65 -12.58 1.81 -21.21
CA GLU A 65 -11.14 1.55 -21.08
C GLU A 65 -10.78 1.12 -19.65
N LYS A 66 -11.36 1.79 -18.64
CA LYS A 66 -11.13 1.45 -17.25
C LYS A 66 -11.73 0.09 -16.88
N LEU A 67 -12.97 -0.20 -17.32
CA LEU A 67 -13.63 -1.48 -17.09
C LEU A 67 -12.86 -2.64 -17.76
N GLN A 68 -12.34 -2.42 -18.96
CA GLN A 68 -11.52 -3.40 -19.67
C GLN A 68 -10.16 -3.62 -18.99
N ALA A 69 -9.55 -2.55 -18.47
CA ALA A 69 -8.31 -2.65 -17.71
C ALA A 69 -8.48 -3.40 -16.38
N ASP A 70 -9.65 -3.24 -15.73
CA ASP A 70 -10.00 -3.93 -14.48
C ASP A 70 -10.63 -5.31 -14.71
N ALA A 71 -10.88 -5.69 -15.97
CA ALA A 71 -11.45 -6.98 -16.31
C ALA A 71 -10.53 -8.14 -15.87
N PRO A 72 -11.10 -9.27 -15.40
CA PRO A 72 -10.31 -10.42 -15.02
C PRO A 72 -9.62 -11.03 -16.25
N VAL A 73 -8.32 -11.25 -16.13
CA VAL A 73 -7.48 -11.89 -17.15
C VAL A 73 -7.56 -13.40 -17.06
N ALA A 74 -7.85 -13.93 -15.87
CA ALA A 74 -8.05 -15.34 -15.63
C ALA A 74 -8.95 -15.55 -14.40
N LEU A 75 -9.47 -16.77 -14.25
CA LEU A 75 -10.08 -17.25 -13.02
C LEU A 75 -9.14 -18.29 -12.38
N TYR A 76 -8.78 -18.09 -11.12
CA TYR A 76 -8.02 -19.07 -10.35
C TYR A 76 -8.81 -19.40 -9.08
N GLN A 77 -9.06 -20.68 -8.83
CA GLN A 77 -9.90 -21.14 -7.70
C GLN A 77 -11.25 -20.39 -7.60
N SER A 78 -11.90 -20.16 -8.75
CA SER A 78 -13.15 -19.40 -8.87
C SER A 78 -13.10 -17.93 -8.43
N LYS A 79 -11.91 -17.38 -8.20
CA LYS A 79 -11.71 -15.95 -7.92
C LYS A 79 -11.05 -15.25 -9.12
N PRO A 80 -11.42 -13.99 -9.39
CA PRO A 80 -10.86 -13.23 -10.51
C PRO A 80 -9.41 -12.84 -10.26
N VAL A 81 -8.61 -12.94 -11.32
CA VAL A 81 -7.22 -12.43 -11.37
C VAL A 81 -7.19 -11.23 -12.31
N THR A 82 -6.75 -10.07 -11.82
CA THR A 82 -6.60 -8.87 -12.64
C THR A 82 -5.13 -8.54 -12.87
N LYS A 83 -4.79 -7.91 -14.01
CA LYS A 83 -3.45 -7.40 -14.28
C LYS A 83 -3.38 -5.91 -14.02
N GLY A 84 -2.21 -5.41 -13.64
CA GLY A 84 -1.99 -4.00 -13.43
C GLY A 84 -0.52 -3.60 -13.54
N LYS A 85 -0.28 -2.28 -13.54
CA LYS A 85 1.07 -1.70 -13.55
C LYS A 85 1.23 -0.77 -12.35
N GLY A 86 2.31 -0.95 -11.60
CA GLY A 86 2.63 -0.15 -10.42
C GLY A 86 4.08 0.33 -10.38
N ARG A 87 4.46 1.00 -9.29
CA ARG A 87 5.84 1.50 -9.10
C ARG A 87 6.92 0.41 -9.10
N PHE A 88 6.53 -0.84 -8.87
CA PHE A 88 7.44 -2.00 -8.80
C PHE A 88 7.39 -2.85 -10.08
N GLY A 89 6.74 -2.37 -11.14
CA GLY A 89 6.54 -3.09 -12.39
C GLY A 89 5.13 -3.65 -12.57
N PRO A 90 4.93 -4.49 -13.60
CA PRO A 90 3.67 -5.19 -13.86
C PRO A 90 3.39 -6.24 -12.78
N TYR A 91 2.12 -6.43 -12.45
CA TYR A 91 1.69 -7.38 -11.43
C TYR A 91 0.35 -8.01 -11.76
N LEU A 92 0.11 -9.18 -11.19
CA LEU A 92 -1.20 -9.81 -11.06
C LEU A 92 -1.76 -9.50 -9.67
N LYS A 93 -3.07 -9.31 -9.57
CA LYS A 93 -3.79 -9.14 -8.31
C LYS A 93 -4.76 -10.31 -8.16
N TYR A 94 -4.64 -11.01 -7.04
CA TYR A 94 -5.46 -12.17 -6.70
C TYR A 94 -5.79 -12.11 -5.20
N ASP A 95 -7.08 -12.08 -4.84
CA ASP A 95 -7.55 -12.14 -3.45
C ASP A 95 -6.87 -11.12 -2.49
N GLY A 96 -6.62 -9.91 -2.99
CA GLY A 96 -5.90 -8.86 -2.24
C GLY A 96 -4.37 -9.00 -2.21
N ILE A 97 -3.83 -10.10 -2.73
CA ILE A 97 -2.40 -10.36 -2.89
C ILE A 97 -1.92 -9.79 -4.23
N PHE A 98 -0.76 -9.14 -4.20
CA PHE A 98 -0.08 -8.63 -5.39
C PHE A 98 1.10 -9.55 -5.74
N ILE A 99 1.10 -10.07 -6.96
CA ILE A 99 2.11 -10.97 -7.51
C ILE A 99 2.87 -10.23 -8.60
N ASN A 100 4.15 -9.92 -8.35
CA ASN A 100 5.00 -9.28 -9.35
C ASN A 100 5.28 -10.25 -10.51
N ILE A 101 5.12 -9.78 -11.75
CA ILE A 101 5.43 -10.56 -12.94
C ILE A 101 6.95 -10.45 -13.21
N PRO A 102 7.72 -11.55 -13.12
CA PRO A 102 9.16 -11.51 -13.36
C PRO A 102 9.48 -11.08 -14.80
N ARG A 103 10.67 -10.48 -14.99
CA ARG A 103 11.16 -10.03 -16.32
C ARG A 103 11.22 -11.14 -17.39
N ALA A 104 11.22 -12.40 -16.98
CA ALA A 104 11.20 -13.54 -17.89
C ALA A 104 9.86 -13.72 -18.62
N TYR A 105 8.78 -13.14 -18.09
CA TYR A 105 7.45 -13.23 -18.66
C TYR A 105 7.08 -11.95 -19.41
N ASN A 106 6.31 -12.08 -20.48
CA ASN A 106 5.67 -10.96 -21.15
C ASN A 106 4.31 -10.67 -20.47
N PRO A 107 4.13 -9.52 -19.80
CA PRO A 107 2.88 -9.19 -19.10
C PRO A 107 1.63 -9.13 -19.99
N ASP A 108 1.82 -8.86 -21.28
CA ASP A 108 0.72 -8.73 -22.23
C ASP A 108 0.30 -10.07 -22.84
N GLN A 109 1.15 -11.09 -22.73
CA GLN A 109 0.98 -12.42 -23.32
C GLN A 109 1.17 -13.52 -22.27
N LEU A 110 0.54 -13.37 -21.10
CA LEU A 110 0.54 -14.40 -20.06
C LEU A 110 -0.48 -15.49 -20.40
N SER A 111 -0.02 -16.75 -20.41
CA SER A 111 -0.92 -17.90 -20.47
C SER A 111 -1.61 -18.14 -19.12
N GLU A 112 -2.76 -18.83 -19.12
CA GLU A 112 -3.45 -19.24 -17.88
C GLU A 112 -2.55 -20.11 -16.98
N SER A 113 -1.71 -20.96 -17.58
CA SER A 113 -0.72 -21.77 -16.85
C SER A 113 0.36 -20.94 -16.18
N ASP A 114 0.81 -19.86 -16.82
CA ASP A 114 1.80 -18.96 -16.21
C ASP A 114 1.20 -18.21 -15.03
N ILE A 115 -0.03 -17.71 -15.19
CA ILE A 115 -0.79 -17.03 -14.13
C ILE A 115 -0.94 -17.97 -12.93
N LYS A 116 -1.38 -19.21 -13.17
CA LYS A 116 -1.52 -20.24 -12.14
C LYS A 116 -0.18 -20.47 -11.41
N THR A 117 0.89 -20.67 -12.16
CA THR A 117 2.22 -20.91 -11.59
C THR A 117 2.70 -19.75 -10.73
N LEU A 118 2.54 -18.51 -11.20
CA LEU A 118 2.93 -17.31 -10.44
C LEU A 118 2.12 -17.15 -9.14
N ILE A 119 0.82 -17.45 -9.19
CA ILE A 119 -0.05 -17.43 -8.01
C ILE A 119 0.37 -18.53 -7.02
N ASP A 120 0.53 -19.77 -7.47
CA ASP A 120 0.93 -20.91 -6.64
C ASP A 120 2.26 -20.63 -5.93
N GLN A 121 3.27 -20.15 -6.66
CA GLN A 121 4.57 -19.77 -6.09
C GLN A 121 4.44 -18.65 -5.04
N LYS A 122 3.54 -17.69 -5.24
CA LYS A 122 3.33 -16.61 -4.29
C LYS A 122 2.61 -17.12 -3.03
N LEU A 123 1.59 -17.95 -3.19
CA LEU A 123 0.86 -18.58 -2.08
C LEU A 123 1.78 -19.47 -1.23
N GLU A 124 2.64 -20.25 -1.87
CA GLU A 124 3.64 -21.07 -1.16
C GLU A 124 4.66 -20.21 -0.41
N LYS A 125 5.10 -19.08 -0.98
CA LYS A 125 5.97 -18.14 -0.27
C LYS A 125 5.28 -17.48 0.93
N GLU A 126 4.00 -17.12 0.80
CA GLU A 126 3.23 -16.57 1.92
C GLU A 126 2.92 -17.63 2.98
N SER A 127 2.72 -18.89 2.61
CA SER A 127 2.54 -19.97 3.59
C SER A 127 3.82 -20.26 4.37
N LYS A 128 4.97 -20.31 3.68
CA LYS A 128 6.31 -20.47 4.29
C LYS A 128 6.78 -19.25 5.08
N ARG A 129 6.10 -18.10 4.94
CA ARG A 129 6.41 -16.90 5.73
C ARG A 129 6.15 -17.13 7.21
N PHE A 130 5.13 -17.88 7.58
CA PHE A 130 4.76 -18.15 8.97
C PHE A 130 5.19 -19.56 9.37
N ILE A 131 6.01 -19.65 10.41
CA ILE A 131 6.43 -20.93 10.99
C ILE A 131 5.40 -21.38 12.03
N GLN A 132 4.95 -20.44 12.88
CA GLN A 132 3.93 -20.67 13.88
C GLN A 132 3.19 -19.36 14.18
N GLN A 133 1.90 -19.44 14.51
CA GLN A 133 1.08 -18.25 14.76
C GLN A 133 0.12 -18.45 15.93
N TRP A 134 -0.02 -17.42 16.76
CA TRP A 134 -0.99 -17.33 17.85
C TRP A 134 -1.77 -16.02 17.71
N PRO A 135 -2.85 -16.02 16.91
CA PRO A 135 -3.62 -14.81 16.63
C PRO A 135 -4.14 -14.11 17.89
N GLU A 136 -4.62 -14.89 18.87
CA GLU A 136 -5.14 -14.37 20.15
C GLU A 136 -4.11 -13.56 20.93
N ALA A 137 -2.85 -13.96 20.88
CA ALA A 137 -1.76 -13.27 21.57
C ALA A 137 -1.11 -12.16 20.70
N SER A 138 -1.53 -12.01 19.43
CA SER A 138 -0.85 -11.16 18.44
C SER A 138 0.64 -11.48 18.29
N ILE A 139 0.99 -12.78 18.36
CA ILE A 139 2.35 -13.30 18.24
C ILE A 139 2.43 -14.22 17.03
N SER A 140 3.48 -14.08 16.23
CA SER A 140 3.85 -15.03 15.18
C SER A 140 5.36 -15.25 15.15
N ILE A 141 5.78 -16.44 14.75
CA ILE A 141 7.15 -16.73 14.33
C ILE A 141 7.16 -16.70 12.81
N GLU A 142 7.94 -15.79 12.24
CA GLU A 142 8.02 -15.57 10.81
C GLU A 142 9.42 -15.84 10.29
N ASN A 143 9.52 -16.35 9.06
CA ASN A 143 10.77 -16.50 8.35
C ASN A 143 11.15 -15.17 7.68
N GLY A 144 12.36 -14.69 7.94
CA GLY A 144 12.88 -13.42 7.42
C GLY A 144 14.17 -13.59 6.63
N ARG A 145 14.64 -12.50 6.02
CA ARG A 145 15.90 -12.47 5.25
C ARG A 145 17.13 -12.88 6.08
N TRP A 146 17.10 -12.61 7.38
CA TRP A 146 18.20 -12.85 8.32
C TRP A 146 17.95 -14.05 9.24
N GLY A 147 17.04 -14.94 8.83
CA GLY A 147 16.56 -16.06 9.65
C GLY A 147 15.22 -15.76 10.33
N PRO A 148 14.72 -16.73 11.11
CA PRO A 148 13.42 -16.64 11.77
C PRO A 148 13.43 -15.58 12.88
N PHE A 149 12.28 -14.97 13.12
CA PHE A 149 12.10 -13.95 14.14
C PHE A 149 10.69 -14.00 14.73
N ILE A 150 10.50 -13.42 15.92
CA ILE A 150 9.20 -13.28 16.56
C ILE A 150 8.62 -11.92 16.16
N ARG A 151 7.40 -11.90 15.61
CA ARG A 151 6.60 -10.69 15.48
C ARG A 151 5.62 -10.62 16.64
N TYR A 152 5.69 -9.54 17.42
CA TYR A 152 4.70 -9.22 18.44
C TYR A 152 4.08 -7.85 18.14
N LYS A 153 2.79 -7.83 17.78
CA LYS A 153 2.11 -6.62 17.29
C LYS A 153 2.88 -5.98 16.12
N LYS A 154 3.53 -4.82 16.36
CA LYS A 154 4.34 -4.09 15.38
C LYS A 154 5.85 -4.32 15.55
N GLN A 155 6.26 -5.03 16.59
CA GLN A 155 7.66 -5.24 16.94
C GLN A 155 8.20 -6.51 16.31
N MET A 156 9.44 -6.43 15.85
CA MET A 156 10.22 -7.55 15.30
C MET A 156 11.34 -7.88 16.28
N LEU A 157 11.30 -9.06 16.87
CA LEU A 157 12.18 -9.50 17.95
C LEU A 157 13.02 -10.68 17.51
N LYS A 158 14.30 -10.69 17.89
CA LYS A 158 15.21 -11.78 17.54
C LYS A 158 14.90 -12.99 18.41
N LEU A 159 14.97 -14.20 17.85
CA LEU A 159 14.82 -15.43 18.63
C LEU A 159 16.02 -15.72 19.56
N GLY A 160 17.17 -15.08 19.33
CA GLY A 160 18.40 -15.37 20.07
C GLY A 160 19.02 -16.71 19.66
N LYS A 161 19.86 -17.29 20.52
CA LYS A 161 20.39 -18.66 20.34
C LYS A 161 19.45 -19.66 21.04
N PRO A 162 19.21 -20.86 20.47
CA PRO A 162 18.49 -21.91 21.18
C PRO A 162 19.18 -22.32 22.47
N THR A 163 18.41 -22.74 23.47
CA THR A 163 18.91 -23.29 24.73
C THR A 163 19.80 -24.52 24.52
N THR A 164 19.53 -25.30 23.47
CA THR A 164 20.27 -26.51 23.10
C THR A 164 21.62 -26.24 22.44
N GLY A 165 21.98 -24.97 22.19
CA GLY A 165 23.26 -24.58 21.56
C GLY A 165 23.36 -24.84 20.05
N THR A 166 22.38 -25.51 19.45
CA THR A 166 22.25 -25.72 18.00
C THR A 166 21.64 -24.50 17.32
N ALA A 167 21.51 -24.49 15.98
CA ALA A 167 20.77 -23.45 15.26
C ALA A 167 19.24 -23.69 15.35
N TRP A 168 18.44 -22.63 15.23
CA TRP A 168 16.98 -22.77 15.11
C TRP A 168 16.62 -23.51 13.82
N THR A 169 15.97 -24.66 13.94
CA THR A 169 15.38 -25.39 12.81
C THR A 169 13.87 -25.15 12.75
N GLU A 170 13.27 -25.36 11.58
CA GLU A 170 11.82 -25.19 11.41
C GLU A 170 11.01 -26.09 12.36
N ASP A 171 11.45 -27.32 12.58
CA ASP A 171 10.75 -28.28 13.43
C ASP A 171 10.82 -27.91 14.92
N LEU A 172 11.95 -27.36 15.36
CA LEU A 172 12.11 -26.82 16.71
C LEU A 172 11.22 -25.60 16.93
N LEU A 173 11.08 -24.75 15.92
CA LEU A 173 10.25 -23.56 16.02
C LEU A 173 8.76 -23.89 15.95
N LYS A 174 8.34 -24.89 15.18
CA LYS A 174 6.94 -25.37 15.13
C LYS A 174 6.49 -26.00 16.45
N SER A 175 7.41 -26.64 17.17
CA SER A 175 7.15 -27.28 18.47
C SER A 175 7.34 -26.33 19.66
N LEU A 176 7.70 -25.07 19.43
CA LEU A 176 7.97 -24.12 20.50
C LEU A 176 6.66 -23.73 21.21
N ALA A 177 6.64 -23.83 22.53
CA ALA A 177 5.49 -23.45 23.33
C ALA A 177 5.31 -21.92 23.37
N LEU A 178 4.04 -21.47 23.42
CA LEU A 178 3.68 -20.06 23.52
C LEU A 178 4.33 -19.38 24.74
N GLU A 179 4.46 -20.10 25.86
CA GLU A 179 5.06 -19.59 27.10
C GLU A 179 6.52 -19.22 26.92
N SER A 180 7.30 -20.08 26.26
CA SER A 180 8.71 -19.83 25.94
C SER A 180 8.86 -18.61 25.04
N VAL A 181 7.97 -18.45 24.04
CA VAL A 181 7.96 -17.29 23.16
C VAL A 181 7.62 -16.01 23.93
N LYS A 182 6.64 -16.06 24.84
CA LYS A 182 6.31 -14.93 25.73
C LYS A 182 7.49 -14.55 26.62
N ALA A 183 8.23 -15.53 27.17
CA ALA A 183 9.42 -15.26 27.96
C ALA A 183 10.50 -14.52 27.15
N ILE A 184 10.74 -14.91 25.90
CA ILE A 184 11.69 -14.22 25.00
C ILE A 184 11.21 -12.78 24.72
N ILE A 185 9.90 -12.59 24.51
CA ILE A 185 9.32 -11.26 24.30
C ILE A 185 9.49 -10.40 25.54
N GLU A 186 9.20 -10.91 26.73
CA GLU A 186 9.29 -10.18 28.00
C GLU A 186 10.73 -9.78 28.34
N GLN A 187 11.72 -10.61 27.99
CA GLN A 187 13.14 -10.28 28.14
C GLN A 187 13.56 -9.10 27.26
N GLN A 188 13.01 -8.99 26.05
CA GLN A 188 13.34 -7.90 25.11
C GLN A 188 12.45 -6.67 25.30
N ILE A 189 11.22 -6.87 25.77
CA ILE A 189 10.22 -5.86 26.05
C ILE A 189 9.63 -6.15 27.44
N PRO A 190 10.26 -5.66 28.52
CA PRO A 190 9.69 -5.80 29.86
C PRO A 190 8.31 -5.14 29.95
N GLY A 191 7.35 -5.84 30.53
CA GLY A 191 5.95 -5.44 30.63
C GLY A 191 5.15 -5.61 29.33
N ALA A 192 5.61 -6.42 28.37
CA ALA A 192 4.93 -6.62 27.09
C ALA A 192 3.50 -7.14 27.23
N PHE A 193 3.25 -7.92 28.28
CA PHE A 193 1.95 -8.58 28.55
C PHE A 193 1.15 -7.96 29.68
N ASN A 194 1.70 -6.95 30.37
CA ASN A 194 0.95 -6.23 31.39
C ASN A 194 -0.13 -5.39 30.72
N ALA A 195 -1.39 -5.65 31.06
CA ALA A 195 -2.54 -4.93 30.54
C ALA A 195 -2.39 -3.43 30.82
N ALA A 196 -2.15 -2.66 29.75
CA ALA A 196 -2.25 -1.22 29.62
C ALA A 196 -1.82 -0.37 30.84
N VAL A 197 -0.57 0.09 30.83
CA VAL A 197 -0.33 1.52 31.12
C VAL A 197 -0.15 2.22 29.79
N LYS A 198 -1.19 2.95 29.36
CA LYS A 198 -1.06 4.00 28.35
C LYS A 198 0.08 4.94 28.77
N LYS A 199 1.22 4.87 28.07
CA LYS A 199 2.07 6.04 27.88
C LYS A 199 2.27 6.25 26.39
N SER A 200 1.42 7.11 25.85
CA SER A 200 1.78 8.00 24.77
C SER A 200 3.09 8.70 25.15
N LYS A 201 4.24 8.16 24.73
CA LYS A 201 5.42 8.99 24.52
C LYS A 201 5.15 9.79 23.26
N LYS A 202 4.46 10.92 23.41
CA LYS A 202 4.76 12.09 22.59
C LYS A 202 6.27 12.30 22.79
N THR A 203 7.05 12.03 21.75
CA THR A 203 8.34 12.70 21.61
C THR A 203 8.01 14.18 21.46
N GLU A 204 7.94 14.89 22.59
CA GLU A 204 8.20 16.32 22.59
C GLU A 204 9.60 16.48 21.99
N HIS A 205 9.64 16.93 20.75
CA HIS A 205 10.82 17.58 20.23
C HIS A 205 11.19 18.68 21.22
N PRO A 206 12.44 18.74 21.73
CA PRO A 206 12.88 19.93 22.42
C PRO A 206 12.67 21.08 21.45
N LYS A 207 11.81 22.04 21.85
CA LYS A 207 11.66 23.34 21.19
C LYS A 207 13.06 23.90 21.04
N LYS A 208 13.63 23.80 19.84
CA LYS A 208 14.80 24.59 19.45
C LYS A 208 14.33 26.04 19.52
N SER A 209 14.81 26.75 20.52
CA SER A 209 14.68 28.20 20.67
C SER A 209 14.94 28.86 19.33
N THR A 210 13.92 29.56 18.84
CA THR A 210 13.97 30.47 17.71
C THR A 210 15.14 31.45 17.89
N LYS A 211 16.23 31.25 17.15
CA LYS A 211 17.21 32.30 16.91
C LYS A 211 16.53 33.37 16.06
N LYS A 212 16.36 34.53 16.69
CA LYS A 212 15.95 35.82 16.13
C LYS A 212 16.69 36.08 14.80
N PRO A 213 16.02 36.48 13.71
CA PRO A 213 16.70 36.88 12.48
C PRO A 213 17.45 38.19 12.75
N THR A 214 18.77 38.14 12.66
CA THR A 214 19.63 39.33 12.64
C THR A 214 19.31 40.15 11.39
N SER A 215 18.90 41.39 11.63
CA SER A 215 18.67 42.44 10.66
C SER A 215 19.86 42.64 9.72
N LYS A 216 19.58 42.66 8.42
CA LYS A 216 20.49 43.17 7.40
C LYS A 216 20.69 44.67 7.64
N THR A 217 21.87 45.05 8.14
CA THR A 217 22.29 46.46 8.15
C THR A 217 22.68 46.87 6.74
N SER A 218 21.93 47.83 6.22
CA SER A 218 22.19 48.60 5.00
C SER A 218 23.55 49.32 5.10
N ARG A 219 24.49 49.02 4.19
CA ARG A 219 25.71 49.81 4.02
C ARG A 219 25.44 50.92 3.01
N VAL A 220 25.31 52.14 3.52
CA VAL A 220 25.30 53.40 2.78
C VAL A 220 26.65 53.57 2.06
N LYS A 221 26.64 53.71 0.74
CA LYS A 221 27.75 54.29 -0.04
C LYS A 221 27.64 55.81 0.07
N LYS A 222 28.53 56.45 0.84
CA LYS A 222 28.88 57.86 0.66
C LYS A 222 30.06 57.94 -0.31
N GLY A 223 29.94 58.81 -1.29
CA GLY A 223 30.96 59.04 -2.30
C GLY A 223 32.17 59.79 -1.76
N LYS A 224 33.26 59.65 -2.51
CA LYS A 224 34.13 60.73 -2.94
C LYS A 224 34.70 60.34 -4.30
#